data_AF-F1W0M4-F1
#
_entry.id   AF-F1W0M4-F1
#
_cell.length_a   1.000
_cell.length_b   1.000
_cell.length_c   1.000
_cell.angle_alpha   90.00
_cell.angle_beta   90.00
_cell.angle_gamma   90.00
#
_symmetry.space_group_name_H-M   'P 1'
#
loop_
_entity.id
_entity.type
_entity.pdbx_description
1 polymer ?
#
loop_
_entity_poly.entity_id
_entity_poly.type
_entity_poly.pdbx_seq_one_letter_code
_entity_poly.pdbx_strand_id
1 'polypeptide(L)' 'MHTLLGFIFGHNVASLALFDRFGFARWAEMPGVATLDGIERDLIILGKRVG' A
#
# COMPACT_ATOMS: atom_id res chain seq x y z
N MET A 1 -7.79 0.71 -20.55
CA MET A 1 -7.89 0.10 -19.20
C MET A 1 -6.51 -0.06 -18.62
N HIS A 2 -6.07 0.98 -17.90
CA HIS A 2 -4.80 0.96 -17.19
C HIS A 2 -5.04 0.73 -15.69
N THR A 3 -3.99 0.40 -14.96
CA THR A 3 -4.07 0.14 -13.52
C THR A 3 -2.91 0.84 -12.85
N LEU A 4 -3.23 1.61 -11.81
CA LEU A 4 -2.24 2.20 -10.92
C LEU A 4 -2.10 1.31 -9.69
N LEU A 5 -0.85 1.07 -9.29
CA LEU A 5 -0.52 0.34 -8.08
C LEU A 5 0.13 1.29 -7.08
N GLY A 6 -0.20 1.10 -5.80
CA GLY A 6 0.48 1.72 -4.67
C GLY A 6 1.17 0.65 -3.83
N PHE A 7 2.43 0.87 -3.49
CA PHE A 7 3.22 0.01 -2.62
C PHE A 7 3.58 0.82 -1.38
N ILE A 8 2.95 0.51 -0.24
CA ILE A 8 3.02 1.35 0.97
C ILE A 8 3.34 0.47 2.17
N PHE A 9 4.30 0.88 3.00
CA PHE A 9 4.55 0.16 4.26
C PHE A 9 3.34 0.25 5.20
N GLY A 10 2.96 -0.85 5.84
CA GLY A 10 1.76 -0.96 6.66
C GLY A 10 1.67 0.04 7.81
N HIS A 11 2.82 0.44 8.37
CA HIS A 11 2.88 1.44 9.45
C HIS A 11 2.63 2.88 8.97
N ASN A 12 2.68 3.16 7.65
CA ASN A 12 2.46 4.49 7.11
C ASN A 12 0.95 4.77 6.93
N VAL A 13 0.27 4.92 8.07
CA VAL A 13 -1.19 5.14 8.15
C VAL A 13 -1.63 6.37 7.37
N ALA A 14 -0.81 7.44 7.35
CA ALA A 14 -1.13 8.67 6.63
C ALA A 14 -1.20 8.44 5.10
N SER A 15 -0.24 7.73 4.52
CA SER A 15 -0.29 7.40 3.09
C SER A 15 -1.40 6.41 2.76
N LEU A 16 -1.67 5.43 3.62
CA LEU A 16 -2.80 4.51 3.42
C LEU A 16 -4.14 5.27 3.38
N ALA A 17 -4.37 6.19 4.31
CA ALA A 17 -5.57 7.03 4.34
C ALA A 17 -5.67 7.96 3.12
N LEU A 18 -4.55 8.48 2.62
CA LEU A 18 -4.51 9.27 1.41
C LEU A 18 -4.98 8.47 0.19
N PHE A 19 -4.46 7.25 0.01
CA PHE A 19 -4.81 6.40 -1.12
C PHE A 19 -6.26 5.91 -1.05
N ASP A 20 -6.75 5.60 0.16
CA ASP A 20 -8.16 5.28 0.40
C ASP A 20 -9.09 6.42 -0.06
N ARG A 21 -8.77 7.68 0.30
CA ARG A 21 -9.50 8.87 -0.17
C ARG A 21 -9.49 9.04 -1.69
N PHE A 22 -8.45 8.56 -2.38
CA PHE A 22 -8.37 8.55 -3.83
C PHE A 22 -9.02 7.31 -4.47
N GLY A 23 -9.68 6.44 -3.70
CA GLY A 23 -10.40 5.28 -4.21
C GLY A 23 -9.50 4.13 -4.65
N PHE A 24 -8.32 3.99 -4.05
CA PHE A 24 -7.53 2.77 -4.19
C PHE A 24 -8.05 1.69 -3.23
N ALA A 25 -8.10 0.44 -3.69
CA ALA A 25 -8.48 -0.70 -2.87
C ALA A 25 -7.25 -1.49 -2.41
N ARG A 26 -7.29 -2.08 -1.22
CA ARG A 26 -6.27 -3.05 -0.76
C ARG A 26 -6.41 -4.34 -1.55
N TRP A 27 -5.34 -4.76 -2.19
CA TRP A 27 -5.30 -5.99 -3.01
C TRP A 27 -4.44 -7.08 -2.39
N ALA A 28 -3.38 -6.71 -1.67
CA ALA A 28 -2.56 -7.67 -0.94
C ALA A 28 -1.89 -7.03 0.28
N GLU A 29 -1.53 -7.88 1.24
CA GLU A 29 -0.75 -7.57 2.42
C GLU A 29 0.35 -8.61 2.54
N MET A 30 1.59 -8.13 2.65
CA MET A 30 2.78 -8.96 2.73
C MET A 30 3.44 -8.70 4.09
N PRO A 31 3.23 -9.56 5.09
CA PRO A 31 3.71 -9.31 6.44
C PRO A 31 5.22 -9.49 6.56
N GLY A 32 5.90 -8.59 7.28
CA GLY A 32 7.33 -8.71 7.65
C GLY A 32 8.32 -8.81 6.48
N VAL A 33 7.96 -8.38 5.28
CA VAL A 33 8.78 -8.60 4.07
C VAL A 33 9.95 -7.62 3.90
N ALA A 34 10.05 -6.60 4.74
CA ALA A 34 11.12 -5.62 4.67
C ALA A 34 11.57 -5.18 6.07
N THR A 35 12.84 -4.79 6.18
CA THR A 35 13.39 -4.18 7.39
C THR A 35 13.64 -2.69 7.13
N LEU A 36 13.08 -1.83 7.98
CA LEU A 36 13.32 -0.38 7.98
C LEU A 36 13.71 0.04 9.40
N ASP A 37 14.87 0.68 9.54
CA ASP A 37 15.43 1.08 10.83
C ASP A 37 15.50 -0.06 11.86
N GLY A 38 15.83 -1.26 11.39
CA GLY A 38 15.90 -2.47 12.22
C GLY A 38 14.54 -3.07 12.60
N ILE A 39 13.44 -2.56 12.07
CA ILE A 39 12.09 -3.05 12.38
C ILE A 39 11.48 -3.70 11.14
N GLU A 40 10.91 -4.90 11.30
CA GLU A 40 10.14 -5.55 10.25
C GLU A 40 8.87 -4.75 9.93
N ARG A 41 8.61 -4.57 8.65
CA ARG A 41 7.49 -3.81 8.10
C ARG A 41 6.74 -4.64 7.07
N ASP A 42 5.43 -4.57 7.18
CA ASP A 42 4.53 -5.11 6.17
C ASP A 42 4.51 -4.20 4.95
N LEU A 43 4.30 -4.80 3.78
CA LEU A 43 4.00 -4.05 2.56
C LEU A 43 2.54 -4.27 2.19
N ILE A 44 1.83 -3.17 1.96
CA ILE A 44 0.46 -3.18 1.47
C ILE A 44 0.48 -2.82 -0.01
N ILE A 45 -0.15 -3.66 -0.82
CA ILE A 45 -0.37 -3.40 -2.24
C ILE A 45 -1.78 -2.89 -2.42
N LEU A 46 -1.88 -1.68 -2.97
CA LEU A 46 -3.11 -1.00 -3.31
C LEU A 46 -3.28 -0.95 -4.83
N GLY A 47 -4.51 -0.99 -5.32
CA GLY A 47 -4.78 -0.88 -6.76
C GLY A 47 -6.01 -0.03 -7.09
N LYS A 48 -5.93 0.69 -8.21
CA LYS A 48 -7.02 1.46 -8.80
C LYS A 48 -7.04 1.29 -10.31
N ARG A 49 -8.20 0.93 -10.86
CA ARG A 49 -8.43 0.90 -12.30
C ARG A 49 -8.65 2.34 -12.79
N VAL A 50 -7.98 2.72 -13.87
CA VAL A 50 -8.16 4.03 -14.54
C VAL A 50 -8.46 3.80 -16.02
N GLY A 51 -9.33 4.68 -16.57
CA GLY A 51 -9.81 4.61 -17.96
C GLY A 51 -8.68 4.58 -18.96
#